data_AF-A0A838QSD1-F1
#
_entry.id   AF-A0A838QSD1-F1
#
_cell.length_a   1.000
_cell.length_b   1.000
_cell.length_c   1.000
_cell.angle_alpha   90.00
_cell.angle_beta   90.00
_cell.angle_gamma   90.00
#
_symmetry.space_group_name_H-M   'P 1'
#
loop_
_entity.id
_entity.type
_entity.pdbx_description
1 polymer ?
#
loop_
_entity_poly.entity_id
_entity_poly.type
_entity_poly.pdbx_seq_one_letter_code
_entity_poly.pdbx_strand_id
1 'polypeptide(L)'
;MTRRQYLQAKTRNPAFLWRMVIGILAVGVAVGLVVDWSTTAWITVDEQTGEITSSPDSEPDNSDWNELERLADRGDWSAVWRGIPMILIRSWSEWGVTSLAVLTGVCWLAFVLQAIQIHGYRDGRLWLPLVGVLMGVLSIWPTAFLILWQERQWGIERSDELINGLRFMIAGVAFREELSKFVCFLPLLPWIVRRRDELAALLVAGSVGIGFAMEENVNYIGGSVGSSTLARLMMPAPAHMAMTGLIGLAAYRACIWPRQCAPQFFAVFGVVVLAHALYNSFAGIPALADYSIVSPLIFIFLIYQFFRELRPNQALRVDTISLTANFLFCVSTVAAATFIYLCASVGWRLAGDALIAGIVTESIMVYLFLREMPERMVGV
;
A
#
# COMPACT_ATOMS: atom_id res chain seq x y z
N MET A 1 11.41 -38.23 1.43
CA MET A 1 10.71 -36.92 1.60
C MET A 1 10.77 -36.18 0.29
N THR A 2 9.64 -35.74 -0.28
CA THR A 2 9.65 -34.96 -1.53
C THR A 2 10.13 -33.52 -1.30
N ARG A 3 10.64 -32.84 -2.34
CA ARG A 3 11.04 -31.40 -2.23
C ARG A 3 9.90 -30.54 -1.69
N ARG A 4 8.66 -30.82 -2.09
CA ARG A 4 7.47 -30.14 -1.59
C ARG A 4 7.26 -30.34 -0.09
N GLN A 5 7.30 -31.59 0.39
CA GLN A 5 7.19 -31.89 1.83
C GLN A 5 8.32 -31.23 2.64
N TYR A 6 9.55 -31.24 2.10
CA TYR A 6 10.69 -30.58 2.75
C TYR A 6 10.46 -29.07 2.92
N LEU A 7 10.05 -28.38 1.85
CA LEU A 7 9.74 -26.95 1.90
C LEU A 7 8.59 -26.68 2.88
N GLN A 8 7.50 -27.47 2.82
CA GLN A 8 6.36 -27.35 3.73
C GLN A 8 6.77 -27.43 5.21
N ALA A 9 7.67 -28.35 5.54
CA ALA A 9 8.18 -28.51 6.89
C ALA A 9 9.13 -27.37 7.28
N LYS A 10 10.00 -26.92 6.38
CA LYS A 10 10.99 -25.86 6.66
C LYS A 10 10.35 -24.48 6.81
N THR A 11 9.43 -24.11 5.92
CA THR A 11 8.80 -22.77 5.95
C THR A 11 7.86 -22.59 7.15
N ARG A 12 7.54 -23.65 7.88
CA ARG A 12 6.76 -23.60 9.13
C ARG A 12 7.64 -23.73 10.39
N ASN A 13 8.95 -23.93 10.23
CA ASN A 13 9.89 -24.03 11.34
C ASN A 13 10.39 -22.62 11.74
N PRO A 14 10.11 -22.14 12.95
CA PRO A 14 10.52 -20.80 13.39
C PRO A 14 12.03 -20.56 13.27
N ALA A 15 12.86 -21.56 13.56
CA ALA A 15 14.31 -21.42 13.48
C ALA A 15 14.80 -21.25 12.03
N PHE A 16 14.13 -21.89 11.06
CA PHE A 16 14.43 -21.68 9.64
C PHE A 16 14.05 -20.26 9.20
N LEU A 17 12.88 -19.79 9.63
CA LEU A 17 12.40 -18.44 9.30
C LEU A 17 13.30 -17.35 9.87
N TRP A 18 13.72 -17.48 11.12
CA TRP A 18 14.68 -16.54 11.73
C TRP A 18 16.01 -16.50 10.98
N ARG A 19 16.55 -17.67 10.60
CA ARG A 19 17.79 -17.72 9.80
C ARG A 19 17.63 -17.07 8.43
N MET A 20 16.47 -17.23 7.79
CA MET A 20 16.16 -16.58 6.52
C MET A 20 16.11 -15.06 6.67
N VAL A 21 15.37 -14.54 7.65
CA VAL A 21 15.25 -13.10 7.93
C VAL A 21 16.63 -12.50 8.25
N ILE A 22 17.38 -13.09 9.19
CA ILE A 22 18.71 -12.63 9.57
C ILE A 22 19.66 -12.65 8.36
N GLY A 23 19.61 -13.72 7.55
CA GLY A 23 20.43 -13.83 6.34
C GLY A 23 20.16 -12.72 5.33
N ILE A 24 18.88 -12.42 5.05
CA ILE A 24 18.50 -11.35 4.11
C ILE A 24 18.94 -9.98 4.64
N LEU A 25 18.70 -9.70 5.92
CA LEU A 25 19.09 -8.43 6.53
C LEU A 25 20.62 -8.27 6.57
N ALA A 26 21.37 -9.32 6.91
CA ALA A 26 22.83 -9.28 6.91
C ALA A 26 23.42 -9.01 5.52
N VAL A 27 22.84 -9.62 4.48
CA VAL A 27 23.21 -9.31 3.08
C VAL A 27 22.88 -7.86 2.75
N GLY A 28 21.69 -7.37 3.13
CA GLY A 28 21.30 -5.98 2.95
C GLY A 28 22.27 -4.99 3.59
N VAL A 29 22.68 -5.24 4.83
CA VAL A 29 23.66 -4.42 5.55
C VAL A 29 25.02 -4.46 4.86
N ALA A 30 25.53 -5.65 4.52
CA ALA A 30 26.83 -5.78 3.85
C ALA A 30 26.85 -5.05 2.50
N VAL A 31 25.80 -5.21 1.69
CA VAL A 31 25.68 -4.49 0.41
C VAL A 31 25.53 -3.00 0.63
N GLY A 32 24.72 -2.56 1.59
CA GLY A 32 24.55 -1.13 1.91
C GLY A 32 25.86 -0.46 2.29
N LEU A 33 26.70 -1.11 3.11
CA LEU A 33 28.03 -0.61 3.48
C LEU A 33 28.99 -0.55 2.27
N VAL A 34 28.92 -1.54 1.38
CA VAL A 34 29.71 -1.52 0.13
C VAL A 34 29.26 -0.38 -0.77
N VAL A 35 27.95 -0.14 -0.87
CA VAL A 35 27.37 0.96 -1.65
C VAL A 35 27.84 2.30 -1.08
N ASP A 36 27.63 2.56 0.20
CA ASP A 36 28.12 3.75 0.91
C ASP A 36 29.62 4.02 0.68
N TRP A 37 30.45 2.98 0.71
CA TRP A 37 31.88 3.12 0.43
C TRP A 37 32.19 3.46 -1.03
N SER A 38 31.37 2.97 -1.97
CA SER A 38 31.59 3.09 -3.41
C SER A 38 30.90 4.29 -4.06
N THR A 39 29.87 4.85 -3.43
CA THR A 39 29.05 5.95 -3.94
C THR A 39 29.09 7.12 -2.97
N THR A 40 29.44 8.31 -3.46
CA THR A 40 29.27 9.53 -2.68
C THR A 40 27.78 9.77 -2.45
N ALA A 41 27.37 9.90 -1.18
CA ALA A 41 26.01 10.28 -0.82
C ALA A 41 25.63 11.57 -1.57
N TRP A 42 24.51 11.54 -2.28
CA TRP A 42 24.03 12.69 -3.07
C TRP A 42 23.12 13.61 -2.27
N ILE A 43 22.78 13.25 -1.03
CA ILE A 43 22.05 14.10 -0.09
C ILE A 43 22.94 14.35 1.13
N THR A 44 23.18 15.63 1.41
CA THR A 44 23.91 16.08 2.59
C THR A 44 22.93 16.59 3.63
N VAL A 45 22.92 15.96 4.80
CA VAL A 45 22.19 16.46 5.97
C VAL A 45 23.16 17.30 6.78
N ASP A 46 22.83 18.58 6.98
CA ASP A 46 23.58 19.43 7.88
C ASP A 46 23.38 18.90 9.32
N GLU A 47 24.45 18.43 9.94
CA GLU A 47 24.41 17.83 11.29
C GLU A 47 23.95 18.84 12.38
N GLN A 48 24.13 20.15 12.16
CA GLN A 48 23.78 21.18 13.16
C GLN A 48 22.32 21.62 13.05
N THR A 49 21.81 21.77 11.83
CA THR A 49 20.44 22.27 11.61
C THR A 49 19.45 21.13 11.38
N GLY A 50 19.93 19.92 11.05
CA GLY A 50 19.10 18.84 10.53
C GLY A 50 18.52 19.16 9.14
N GLU A 51 18.97 20.24 8.51
CA GLU A 51 18.47 20.68 7.22
C GLU A 51 19.02 19.78 6.12
N ILE A 52 18.10 19.20 5.35
CA ILE A 52 18.43 18.34 4.22
C ILE A 52 18.73 19.25 3.04
N THR A 53 20.00 19.41 2.69
CA THR A 53 20.41 20.10 1.47
C THR A 53 20.56 19.04 0.37
N SER A 54 19.57 18.96 -0.51
CA SER A 54 19.71 18.22 -1.75
C SER A 54 20.47 19.08 -2.76
N SER A 55 21.18 18.46 -3.71
CA SER A 55 21.90 19.22 -4.76
C SER A 55 20.97 20.23 -5.44
N PRO A 56 21.43 21.45 -5.78
CA PRO A 56 20.57 22.57 -6.22
C PRO A 56 19.69 22.32 -7.47
N ASP A 57 19.86 21.20 -8.17
CA ASP A 57 19.06 20.77 -9.32
C ASP A 57 17.88 19.83 -8.96
N SER A 58 17.49 19.72 -7.68
CA SER A 58 16.57 18.64 -7.21
C SER A 58 15.28 19.11 -6.54
N GLU A 59 14.92 20.40 -6.60
CA GLU A 59 13.52 20.73 -6.32
C GLU A 59 12.64 19.99 -7.34
N PRO A 60 11.69 19.16 -6.90
CA PRO A 60 10.81 18.47 -7.81
C PRO A 60 10.13 19.53 -8.68
N ASP A 61 10.31 19.40 -10.00
CA ASP A 61 9.78 20.34 -10.97
C ASP A 61 8.24 20.30 -10.92
N ASN A 62 7.69 21.12 -10.04
CA ASN A 62 6.25 21.27 -9.85
C ASN A 62 5.61 22.07 -10.99
N SER A 63 6.37 22.45 -12.04
CA SER A 63 5.84 23.23 -13.17
C SER A 63 4.69 22.50 -13.86
N ASP A 64 4.75 21.18 -13.97
CA ASP A 64 3.69 20.36 -14.56
C ASP A 64 2.38 20.45 -13.76
N TRP A 65 2.45 20.32 -12.43
CA TRP A 65 1.28 20.44 -11.55
C TRP A 65 0.74 21.88 -11.55
N ASN A 66 1.62 22.87 -11.48
CA ASN A 66 1.23 24.29 -11.57
C ASN A 66 0.50 24.61 -12.89
N GLU A 67 0.91 23.99 -14.00
CA GLU A 67 0.21 24.14 -15.28
C GLU A 67 -1.17 23.48 -15.26
N LEU A 68 -1.33 22.30 -14.64
CA LEU A 68 -2.65 21.68 -14.47
C LEU A 68 -3.56 22.52 -13.58
N GLU A 69 -3.04 23.09 -12.51
CA GLU A 69 -3.78 24.02 -11.65
C GLU A 69 -4.24 25.24 -12.44
N ARG A 70 -3.37 25.85 -13.23
CA ARG A 70 -3.71 26.98 -14.11
C ARG A 70 -4.75 26.62 -15.17
N LEU A 71 -4.74 25.38 -15.69
CA LEU A 71 -5.78 24.88 -16.59
C LEU A 71 -7.11 24.67 -15.86
N ALA A 72 -7.06 24.12 -14.63
CA ALA A 72 -8.24 23.91 -13.78
C ALA A 72 -8.90 25.25 -13.39
N ASP A 73 -8.12 26.28 -13.05
CA ASP A 73 -8.61 27.62 -12.72
C ASP A 73 -9.29 28.30 -13.91
N ARG A 74 -8.88 27.96 -15.14
CA ARG A 74 -9.55 28.38 -16.38
C ARG A 74 -10.76 27.52 -16.75
N GLY A 75 -11.04 26.45 -16.00
CA GLY A 75 -12.11 25.51 -16.28
C GLY A 75 -11.85 24.55 -17.44
N ASP A 76 -10.60 24.40 -17.90
CA ASP A 76 -10.24 23.49 -19.00
C ASP A 76 -10.04 22.05 -18.51
N TRP A 77 -11.14 21.44 -18.04
CA TRP A 77 -11.13 20.10 -17.45
C TRP A 77 -10.68 19.00 -18.40
N SER A 78 -10.84 19.20 -19.72
CA SER A 78 -10.40 18.21 -20.70
C SER A 78 -8.87 18.19 -20.81
N ALA A 79 -8.23 19.37 -20.82
CA ALA A 79 -6.78 19.47 -20.78
C ALA A 79 -6.23 18.92 -19.46
N VAL A 80 -6.86 19.25 -18.32
CA VAL A 80 -6.48 18.70 -17.00
C VAL A 80 -6.52 17.17 -17.02
N TRP A 81 -7.65 16.58 -17.44
CA TRP A 81 -7.81 15.14 -17.52
C TRP A 81 -6.73 14.48 -18.39
N ARG A 82 -6.38 15.07 -19.53
CA ARG A 82 -5.36 14.50 -20.44
C ARG A 82 -3.92 14.72 -20.00
N GLY A 83 -3.66 15.75 -19.19
CA GLY A 83 -2.32 16.07 -18.70
C GLY A 83 -1.85 15.16 -17.56
N ILE A 84 -2.76 14.75 -16.67
CA ILE A 84 -2.43 13.94 -15.49
C ILE A 84 -1.61 12.67 -15.81
N PRO A 85 -1.96 11.82 -16.80
CA PRO A 85 -1.19 10.61 -17.07
C PRO A 85 0.28 10.86 -17.39
N MET A 86 0.61 11.98 -18.04
CA MET A 86 1.99 12.32 -18.36
C MET A 86 2.80 12.65 -17.11
N ILE A 87 2.19 13.33 -16.14
CA ILE A 87 2.83 13.63 -14.85
C ILE A 87 3.06 12.35 -14.06
N LEU A 88 2.05 11.48 -14.00
CA LEU A 88 2.17 10.18 -13.34
C LEU A 88 3.25 9.31 -13.96
N ILE A 89 3.42 9.33 -15.29
CA ILE A 89 4.52 8.57 -15.93
C ILE A 89 5.89 9.19 -15.59
N ARG A 90 5.98 10.52 -15.45
CA ARG A 90 7.23 11.21 -15.10
C ARG A 90 7.64 10.98 -13.65
N SER A 91 6.70 10.85 -12.71
CA SER A 91 7.03 10.52 -11.31
C SER A 91 7.71 9.15 -11.16
N TRP A 92 7.56 8.26 -12.15
CA TRP A 92 8.24 6.95 -12.17
C TRP A 92 9.69 7.02 -12.66
N SER A 93 10.20 8.21 -13.00
CA SER A 93 11.57 8.38 -13.45
C SER A 93 12.61 8.25 -12.33
N GLU A 94 12.19 8.38 -11.07
CA GLU A 94 13.02 8.17 -9.89
C GLU A 94 13.20 6.67 -9.58
N TRP A 95 14.05 6.01 -10.36
CA TRP A 95 14.22 4.55 -10.33
C TRP A 95 14.37 3.93 -8.94
N GLY A 96 15.09 4.56 -8.02
CA GLY A 96 15.29 4.04 -6.67
C GLY A 96 13.98 4.01 -5.87
N VAL A 97 13.30 5.14 -5.81
CA VAL A 97 12.00 5.33 -5.16
C VAL A 97 10.93 4.44 -5.79
N THR A 98 10.83 4.46 -7.13
CA THR A 98 9.89 3.62 -7.87
C THR A 98 10.15 2.14 -7.66
N SER A 99 11.42 1.70 -7.58
CA SER A 99 11.76 0.30 -7.31
C SER A 99 11.31 -0.14 -5.92
N LEU A 100 11.49 0.70 -4.90
CA LEU A 100 11.00 0.44 -3.55
C LEU A 100 9.47 0.38 -3.52
N ALA A 101 8.80 1.36 -4.15
CA ALA A 101 7.34 1.39 -4.26
C ALA A 101 6.78 0.12 -4.94
N VAL A 102 7.36 -0.28 -6.08
CA VAL A 102 6.98 -1.52 -6.79
C VAL A 102 7.26 -2.75 -5.94
N LEU A 103 8.43 -2.82 -5.30
CA LEU A 103 8.79 -3.95 -4.43
C LEU A 103 7.77 -4.12 -3.29
N THR A 104 7.37 -3.03 -2.63
CA THR A 104 6.36 -3.11 -1.55
C THR A 104 5.03 -3.65 -2.04
N GLY A 105 4.56 -3.24 -3.22
CA GLY A 105 3.33 -3.77 -3.76
C GLY A 105 3.46 -5.21 -4.27
N VAL A 106 4.62 -5.59 -4.84
CA VAL A 106 4.90 -6.97 -5.28
C VAL A 106 4.88 -7.92 -4.09
N CYS A 107 5.38 -7.50 -2.93
CA CYS A 107 5.30 -8.26 -1.70
C CYS A 107 3.84 -8.60 -1.31
N TRP A 108 2.95 -7.62 -1.34
CA TRP A 108 1.53 -7.85 -1.07
C TRP A 108 0.82 -8.62 -2.18
N LEU A 109 1.21 -8.41 -3.44
CA LEU A 109 0.71 -9.20 -4.56
C LEU A 109 1.11 -10.67 -4.42
N ALA A 110 2.34 -10.97 -3.97
CA ALA A 110 2.77 -12.33 -3.71
C ALA A 110 1.93 -12.98 -2.61
N PHE A 111 1.58 -12.23 -1.55
CA PHE A 111 0.61 -12.67 -0.54
C PHE A 111 -0.76 -12.97 -1.17
N VAL A 112 -1.30 -12.07 -1.99
CA VAL A 112 -2.60 -12.24 -2.65
C VAL A 112 -2.62 -13.47 -3.57
N LEU A 113 -1.61 -13.62 -4.43
CA LEU A 113 -1.50 -14.75 -5.36
C LEU A 113 -1.40 -16.09 -4.65
N GLN A 114 -0.79 -16.11 -3.47
CA GLN A 114 -0.79 -17.28 -2.61
C GLN A 114 -2.18 -17.49 -1.97
N ALA A 115 -2.75 -16.44 -1.38
CA ALA A 115 -4.01 -16.48 -0.64
C ALA A 115 -5.23 -16.85 -1.50
N ILE A 116 -5.21 -16.57 -2.81
CA ILE A 116 -6.31 -16.88 -3.75
C ILE A 116 -6.34 -18.35 -4.18
N GLN A 117 -5.31 -19.14 -3.82
CA GLN A 117 -5.24 -20.59 -4.04
C GLN A 117 -5.34 -21.01 -5.51
N ILE A 118 -4.35 -20.61 -6.30
CA ILE A 118 -4.27 -20.89 -7.74
C ILE A 118 -4.17 -22.41 -8.01
N HIS A 119 -4.93 -22.92 -8.99
CA HIS A 119 -4.92 -24.34 -9.38
C HIS A 119 -4.01 -24.65 -10.57
N GLY A 120 -3.68 -23.66 -11.39
CA GLY A 120 -2.78 -23.79 -12.53
C GLY A 120 -2.65 -22.49 -13.34
N TYR A 121 -1.79 -22.47 -14.37
CA TYR A 121 -1.47 -21.26 -15.15
C TYR A 121 -2.63 -20.68 -15.97
N ARG A 122 -3.64 -21.49 -16.29
CA ARG A 122 -4.86 -21.07 -16.99
C ARG A 122 -5.97 -20.62 -16.05
N ASP A 123 -5.74 -20.69 -14.73
CA ASP A 123 -6.71 -20.24 -13.75
C ASP A 123 -6.80 -18.72 -13.79
N GLY A 124 -8.01 -18.19 -14.00
CA GLY A 124 -8.27 -16.75 -13.94
C GLY A 124 -7.87 -16.12 -12.61
N ARG A 125 -7.77 -16.90 -11.52
CA ARG A 125 -7.26 -16.47 -10.22
C ARG A 125 -5.78 -16.02 -10.26
N LEU A 126 -5.01 -16.42 -11.26
CA LEU A 126 -3.64 -15.91 -11.47
C LEU A 126 -3.66 -14.52 -12.12
N TRP A 127 -4.46 -14.36 -13.18
CA TRP A 127 -4.41 -13.17 -14.04
C TRP A 127 -5.23 -12.01 -13.50
N LEU A 128 -6.37 -12.28 -12.87
CA LEU A 128 -7.27 -11.23 -12.36
C LEU A 128 -6.62 -10.34 -11.30
N PRO A 129 -5.84 -10.85 -10.31
CA PRO A 129 -5.07 -9.99 -9.40
C PRO A 129 -4.04 -9.11 -10.12
N LEU A 130 -3.35 -9.64 -11.13
CA LEU A 130 -2.36 -8.87 -11.90
C LEU A 130 -3.03 -7.70 -12.65
N VAL A 131 -4.15 -7.97 -13.31
CA VAL A 131 -4.96 -6.92 -13.94
C VAL A 131 -5.52 -5.96 -12.88
N GLY A 132 -5.90 -6.47 -11.71
CA GLY A 132 -6.30 -5.67 -10.55
C GLY A 132 -5.25 -4.64 -10.16
N VAL A 133 -3.98 -5.04 -10.03
CA VAL A 133 -2.87 -4.10 -9.74
C VAL A 133 -2.78 -3.02 -10.82
N LEU A 134 -2.87 -3.37 -12.11
CA LEU A 134 -2.85 -2.38 -13.19
C LEU A 134 -4.04 -1.41 -13.11
N MET A 135 -5.23 -1.92 -12.80
CA MET A 135 -6.41 -1.08 -12.56
C MET A 135 -6.24 -0.18 -11.33
N GLY A 136 -5.51 -0.64 -10.32
CA GLY A 136 -5.15 0.14 -9.14
C GLY A 136 -4.26 1.32 -9.47
N VAL A 137 -3.17 1.10 -10.21
CA VAL A 137 -2.29 2.17 -10.70
C VAL A 137 -3.09 3.16 -11.54
N LEU A 138 -3.94 2.65 -12.45
CA LEU A 138 -4.80 3.49 -13.28
C LEU A 138 -5.79 4.33 -12.46
N SER A 139 -6.23 3.86 -11.29
CA SER A 139 -7.20 4.58 -10.45
C SER A 139 -6.66 5.86 -9.80
N ILE A 140 -5.35 6.09 -9.84
CA ILE A 140 -4.75 7.37 -9.44
C ILE A 140 -5.10 8.48 -10.42
N TRP A 141 -5.30 8.18 -11.70
CA TRP A 141 -5.69 9.16 -12.70
C TRP A 141 -7.03 9.85 -12.37
N PRO A 142 -8.16 9.14 -12.19
CA PRO A 142 -9.41 9.78 -11.75
C PRO A 142 -9.28 10.39 -10.35
N THR A 143 -8.48 9.81 -9.46
CA THR A 143 -8.22 10.39 -8.13
C THR A 143 -7.60 11.78 -8.25
N ALA A 144 -6.49 11.92 -8.98
CA ALA A 144 -5.77 13.16 -9.24
C ALA A 144 -6.67 14.22 -9.90
N PHE A 145 -7.50 13.81 -10.85
CA PHE A 145 -8.48 14.71 -11.47
C PHE A 145 -9.50 15.23 -10.45
N LEU A 146 -10.02 14.34 -9.60
CA LEU A 146 -10.96 14.71 -8.55
C LEU A 146 -10.35 15.64 -7.51
N ILE A 147 -9.03 15.60 -7.25
CA ILE A 147 -8.34 16.57 -6.39
C ILE A 147 -8.59 17.99 -6.91
N LEU A 148 -8.13 18.26 -8.13
CA LEU A 148 -8.21 19.58 -8.75
C LEU A 148 -9.67 20.02 -8.91
N TRP A 149 -10.54 19.10 -9.32
CA TRP A 149 -11.95 19.42 -9.51
C TRP A 149 -12.66 19.75 -8.19
N GLN A 150 -12.47 18.97 -7.11
CA GLN A 150 -13.12 19.20 -5.82
C GLN A 150 -12.62 20.48 -5.13
N GLU A 151 -11.33 20.78 -5.22
CA GLU A 151 -10.77 22.01 -4.67
C GLU A 151 -11.43 23.24 -5.33
N ARG A 152 -11.47 23.29 -6.66
CA ARG A 152 -12.00 24.47 -7.38
C ARG A 152 -13.53 24.56 -7.36
N GLN A 153 -14.24 23.44 -7.46
CA GLN A 153 -15.70 23.46 -7.55
C GLN A 153 -16.39 23.43 -6.20
N TRP A 154 -15.81 22.74 -5.21
CA TRP A 154 -16.43 22.52 -3.91
C TRP A 154 -15.71 23.25 -2.76
N GLY A 155 -14.55 23.87 -3.02
CA GLY A 155 -13.74 24.53 -1.99
C GLY A 155 -13.27 23.56 -0.92
N ILE A 156 -13.00 22.30 -1.29
CA ILE A 156 -12.49 21.28 -0.36
C ILE A 156 -10.98 21.33 -0.40
N GLU A 157 -10.41 22.22 0.41
CA GLU A 157 -8.97 22.43 0.53
C GLU A 157 -8.43 21.82 1.82
N ARG A 158 -7.12 21.58 1.86
CA ARG A 158 -6.44 21.12 3.07
C ARG A 158 -6.57 22.20 4.15
N SER A 159 -6.90 21.79 5.37
CA SER A 159 -7.03 22.69 6.50
C SER A 159 -6.55 22.02 7.79
N ASP A 160 -5.89 22.81 8.63
CA ASP A 160 -5.46 22.39 9.97
C ASP A 160 -6.59 22.49 11.01
N GLU A 161 -7.66 23.22 10.69
CA GLU A 161 -8.84 23.32 11.54
C GLU A 161 -9.61 21.99 11.57
N LEU A 162 -10.07 21.56 12.74
CA LEU A 162 -10.68 20.24 12.92
C LEU A 162 -11.82 19.95 11.93
N ILE A 163 -12.81 20.84 11.82
CA ILE A 163 -14.00 20.60 11.00
C ILE A 163 -13.65 20.59 9.51
N ASN A 164 -12.88 21.58 9.06
CA ASN A 164 -12.49 21.70 7.65
C ASN A 164 -11.51 20.59 7.25
N GLY A 165 -10.56 20.25 8.14
CA GLY A 165 -9.65 19.12 7.98
C GLY A 165 -10.39 17.78 7.91
N LEU A 166 -11.39 17.53 8.76
CA LEU A 166 -12.22 16.32 8.68
C LEU A 166 -13.02 16.27 7.38
N ARG A 167 -13.59 17.40 6.94
CA ARG A 167 -14.29 17.49 5.64
C ARG A 167 -13.34 17.15 4.49
N PHE A 168 -12.12 17.69 4.51
CA PHE A 168 -11.07 17.37 3.54
C PHE A 168 -10.70 15.88 3.57
N MET A 169 -10.49 15.30 4.74
CA MET A 169 -10.11 13.88 4.85
C MET A 169 -11.24 12.93 4.41
N ILE A 170 -12.51 13.24 4.72
CA ILE A 170 -13.66 12.39 4.36
C ILE A 170 -14.02 12.53 2.88
N ALA A 171 -14.38 13.74 2.44
CA ALA A 171 -14.91 13.97 1.11
C ALA A 171 -13.80 14.21 0.07
N GLY A 172 -12.73 14.88 0.50
CA GLY A 172 -11.58 15.20 -0.32
C GLY A 172 -10.70 13.99 -0.53
N VAL A 173 -10.25 13.28 0.51
CA VAL A 173 -9.26 12.17 0.38
C VAL A 173 -9.94 10.80 0.28
N ALA A 174 -10.57 10.33 1.35
CA ALA A 174 -11.02 8.94 1.43
C ALA A 174 -12.09 8.60 0.39
N PHE A 175 -13.10 9.46 0.22
CA PHE A 175 -14.20 9.19 -0.70
C PHE A 175 -13.72 9.11 -2.15
N ARG A 176 -12.93 10.09 -2.63
CA ARG A 176 -12.48 10.13 -4.03
C ARG A 176 -11.61 8.92 -4.37
N GLU A 177 -10.77 8.50 -3.44
CA GLU A 177 -9.83 7.41 -3.67
C GLU A 177 -10.54 6.07 -3.69
N GLU A 178 -11.38 5.76 -2.69
CA GLU A 178 -12.10 4.49 -2.66
C GLU A 178 -13.13 4.40 -3.80
N LEU A 179 -13.74 5.52 -4.20
CA LEU A 179 -14.60 5.58 -5.38
C LEU A 179 -13.81 5.28 -6.66
N SER A 180 -12.64 5.91 -6.85
CA SER A 180 -11.81 5.71 -8.03
C SER A 180 -11.32 4.27 -8.16
N LYS A 181 -10.83 3.67 -7.06
CA LYS A 181 -10.45 2.26 -7.00
C LYS A 181 -11.65 1.37 -7.33
N PHE A 182 -12.81 1.63 -6.74
CA PHE A 182 -14.02 0.87 -7.00
C PHE A 182 -14.45 0.94 -8.48
N VAL A 183 -14.46 2.13 -9.08
CA VAL A 183 -14.77 2.31 -10.51
C VAL A 183 -13.80 1.52 -11.39
N CYS A 184 -12.51 1.54 -11.10
CA CYS A 184 -11.50 0.75 -11.81
C CYS A 184 -11.62 -0.77 -11.55
N PHE A 185 -12.25 -1.20 -10.47
CA PHE A 185 -12.59 -2.60 -10.21
C PHE A 185 -13.83 -3.07 -10.99
N LEU A 186 -14.79 -2.19 -11.30
CA LEU A 186 -16.06 -2.55 -11.96
C LEU A 186 -15.90 -3.37 -13.26
N PRO A 187 -14.93 -3.10 -14.16
CA PRO A 187 -14.72 -3.93 -15.35
C PRO A 187 -14.38 -5.39 -15.04
N LEU A 188 -13.76 -5.67 -13.87
CA LEU A 188 -13.36 -7.02 -13.47
C LEU A 188 -14.52 -7.81 -12.84
N LEU A 189 -15.46 -7.10 -12.22
CA LEU A 189 -16.55 -7.67 -11.44
C LEU A 189 -17.45 -8.64 -12.24
N PRO A 190 -17.85 -8.39 -13.50
CA PRO A 190 -18.66 -9.33 -14.27
C PRO A 190 -18.02 -10.71 -14.45
N TRP A 191 -16.70 -10.80 -14.54
CA TRP A 191 -16.03 -12.11 -14.66
C TRP A 191 -16.06 -12.87 -13.34
N ILE A 192 -15.90 -12.16 -12.22
CA ILE A 192 -15.91 -12.74 -10.88
C ILE A 192 -17.33 -13.20 -10.50
N VAL A 193 -18.34 -12.37 -10.76
CA VAL A 193 -19.77 -12.68 -10.55
C VAL A 193 -20.19 -13.94 -11.29
N ARG A 194 -19.76 -14.11 -12.54
CA ARG A 194 -20.06 -15.32 -13.34
C ARG A 194 -19.47 -16.60 -12.73
N ARG A 195 -18.31 -16.50 -12.06
CA ARG A 195 -17.65 -17.64 -11.40
C ARG A 195 -18.15 -17.93 -10.00
N ARG A 196 -18.91 -16.99 -9.41
CA ARG A 196 -19.45 -17.07 -8.06
C ARG A 196 -18.38 -17.32 -6.99
N ASP A 197 -17.30 -16.56 -7.05
CA ASP A 197 -16.10 -16.77 -6.23
C ASP A 197 -15.85 -15.58 -5.29
N GLU A 198 -16.29 -15.70 -4.03
CA GLU A 198 -16.10 -14.66 -3.01
C GLU A 198 -14.63 -14.39 -2.70
N LEU A 199 -13.81 -15.44 -2.65
CA LEU A 199 -12.37 -15.31 -2.41
C LEU A 199 -11.72 -14.47 -3.51
N ALA A 200 -12.07 -14.75 -4.77
CA ALA A 200 -11.59 -13.96 -5.90
C ALA A 200 -12.13 -12.52 -5.87
N ALA A 201 -13.38 -12.28 -5.46
CA ALA A 201 -13.91 -10.93 -5.31
C ALA A 201 -13.09 -10.10 -4.31
N LEU A 202 -12.85 -10.65 -3.12
CA LEU A 202 -12.07 -10.01 -2.06
C LEU A 202 -10.64 -9.69 -2.51
N LEU A 203 -9.95 -10.69 -3.09
CA LEU A 203 -8.52 -10.59 -3.39
C LEU A 203 -8.21 -9.85 -4.69
N VAL A 204 -9.07 -9.93 -5.71
CA VAL A 204 -8.90 -9.14 -6.95
C VAL A 204 -9.18 -7.66 -6.67
N ALA A 205 -10.24 -7.33 -5.92
CA ALA A 205 -10.47 -5.96 -5.50
C ALA A 205 -9.35 -5.45 -4.58
N GLY A 206 -8.87 -6.27 -3.65
CA GLY A 206 -7.71 -5.94 -2.84
C GLY A 206 -6.44 -5.66 -3.67
N SER A 207 -6.28 -6.34 -4.81
CA SER A 207 -5.17 -6.08 -5.75
C SER A 207 -5.28 -4.71 -6.43
N VAL A 208 -6.50 -4.20 -6.65
CA VAL A 208 -6.71 -2.80 -7.08
C VAL A 208 -6.23 -1.84 -6.00
N GLY A 209 -6.52 -2.13 -4.73
CA GLY A 209 -5.96 -1.37 -3.59
C GLY A 209 -4.43 -1.39 -3.55
N ILE A 210 -3.80 -2.55 -3.81
CA ILE A 210 -2.33 -2.68 -3.90
C ILE A 210 -1.77 -1.81 -5.03
N GLY A 211 -2.38 -1.84 -6.21
CA GLY A 211 -1.90 -1.03 -7.34
C GLY A 211 -2.01 0.47 -7.09
N PHE A 212 -3.09 0.93 -6.44
CA PHE A 212 -3.19 2.32 -6.00
C PHE A 212 -2.09 2.66 -4.99
N ALA A 213 -1.88 1.80 -4.00
CA ALA A 213 -0.86 2.02 -2.98
C ALA A 213 0.57 2.02 -3.57
N MET A 214 0.85 1.22 -4.60
CA MET A 214 2.14 1.24 -5.31
C MET A 214 2.42 2.63 -5.88
N GLU A 215 1.45 3.24 -6.54
CA GLU A 215 1.66 4.54 -7.15
C GLU A 215 1.71 5.66 -6.11
N GLU A 216 0.84 5.60 -5.11
CA GLU A 216 0.90 6.54 -3.99
C GLU A 216 2.23 6.44 -3.24
N ASN A 217 2.79 5.22 -3.10
CA ASN A 217 4.10 4.99 -2.50
C ASN A 217 5.22 5.72 -3.22
N VAL A 218 5.16 5.93 -4.53
CA VAL A 218 6.22 6.65 -5.26
C VAL A 218 6.39 8.05 -4.66
N ASN A 219 5.29 8.78 -4.49
CA ASN A 219 5.34 10.14 -3.94
C ASN A 219 5.75 10.15 -2.45
N TYR A 220 5.20 9.25 -1.62
CA TYR A 220 5.54 9.21 -0.19
C TYR A 220 6.99 8.78 0.08
N ILE A 221 7.47 7.77 -0.66
CA ILE A 221 8.85 7.29 -0.55
C ILE A 221 9.80 8.36 -1.08
N GLY A 222 9.48 9.02 -2.21
CA GLY A 222 10.28 10.12 -2.75
C GLY A 222 10.39 11.29 -1.77
N GLY A 223 9.26 11.79 -1.26
CA GLY A 223 9.23 12.91 -0.32
C GLY A 223 9.86 12.62 1.05
N SER A 224 10.14 11.37 1.38
CA SER A 224 10.82 10.96 2.61
C SER A 224 12.22 10.38 2.35
N VAL A 225 12.72 10.48 1.11
CA VAL A 225 14.00 9.93 0.68
C VAL A 225 14.13 8.44 1.06
N GLY A 226 13.08 7.67 0.89
CA GLY A 226 13.06 6.24 1.18
C GLY A 226 12.80 5.85 2.63
N SER A 227 12.93 6.76 3.60
CA SER A 227 12.81 6.42 5.03
C SER A 227 11.42 5.89 5.42
N SER A 228 10.36 6.29 4.70
CA SER A 228 9.00 5.80 4.97
C SER A 228 8.68 4.43 4.37
N THR A 229 9.59 3.79 3.61
CA THR A 229 9.30 2.59 2.80
C THR A 229 8.72 1.44 3.64
N LEU A 230 9.30 1.15 4.80
CA LEU A 230 8.83 0.06 5.67
C LEU A 230 7.48 0.38 6.32
N ALA A 231 7.28 1.61 6.79
CA ALA A 231 5.99 2.06 7.29
C ALA A 231 4.89 1.95 6.22
N ARG A 232 5.19 2.36 4.97
CA ARG A 232 4.29 2.25 3.81
C ARG A 232 3.95 0.78 3.48
N LEU A 233 4.93 -0.13 3.55
CA LEU A 233 4.72 -1.57 3.40
C LEU A 233 3.80 -2.14 4.49
N MET A 234 3.98 -1.71 5.74
CA MET A 234 3.32 -2.32 6.90
C MET A 234 1.93 -1.77 7.20
N MET A 235 1.63 -0.54 6.81
CA MET A 235 0.37 0.12 7.18
C MET A 235 -0.46 0.57 5.95
N PRO A 236 -0.12 1.65 5.21
CA PRO A 236 -0.93 2.08 4.07
C PRO A 236 -1.19 1.01 2.99
N ALA A 237 -0.16 0.29 2.54
CA ALA A 237 -0.35 -0.71 1.48
C ALA A 237 -1.37 -1.82 1.84
N PRO A 238 -1.27 -2.49 3.01
CA PRO A 238 -2.28 -3.45 3.42
C PRO A 238 -3.61 -2.80 3.80
N ALA A 239 -3.63 -1.55 4.26
CA ALA A 239 -4.87 -0.81 4.51
C ALA A 239 -5.66 -0.62 3.20
N HIS A 240 -5.02 -0.13 2.13
CA HIS A 240 -5.68 0.00 0.82
C HIS A 240 -6.13 -1.37 0.28
N MET A 241 -5.29 -2.40 0.39
CA MET A 241 -5.68 -3.76 0.03
C MET A 241 -6.95 -4.21 0.78
N ALA A 242 -6.98 -4.00 2.10
CA ALA A 242 -8.09 -4.41 2.95
C ALA A 242 -9.38 -3.64 2.63
N MET A 243 -9.31 -2.32 2.56
CA MET A 243 -10.43 -1.42 2.32
C MET A 243 -11.07 -1.70 0.96
N THR A 244 -10.27 -1.69 -0.12
CA THR A 244 -10.77 -1.95 -1.46
C THR A 244 -11.25 -3.40 -1.62
N GLY A 245 -10.59 -4.36 -0.97
CA GLY A 245 -11.04 -5.75 -0.92
C GLY A 245 -12.43 -5.92 -0.28
N LEU A 246 -12.67 -5.28 0.87
CA LEU A 246 -13.95 -5.33 1.58
C LEU A 246 -15.08 -4.68 0.76
N ILE A 247 -14.80 -3.54 0.12
CA ILE A 247 -15.74 -2.89 -0.81
C ILE A 247 -16.07 -3.82 -1.98
N GLY A 248 -15.05 -4.41 -2.61
CA GLY A 248 -15.24 -5.30 -3.76
C GLY A 248 -16.02 -6.57 -3.44
N LEU A 249 -15.77 -7.18 -2.27
CA LEU A 249 -16.54 -8.32 -1.78
C LEU A 249 -18.02 -7.94 -1.54
N ALA A 250 -18.27 -6.78 -0.91
CA ALA A 250 -19.63 -6.31 -0.67
C ALA A 250 -20.37 -6.01 -1.98
N ALA A 251 -19.70 -5.40 -2.96
CA ALA A 251 -20.24 -5.15 -4.30
C ALA A 251 -20.57 -6.46 -5.03
N TYR A 252 -19.67 -7.44 -4.98
CA TYR A 252 -19.91 -8.78 -5.52
C TYR A 252 -21.15 -9.42 -4.89
N ARG A 253 -21.28 -9.41 -3.57
CA ARG A 253 -22.46 -9.96 -2.88
C ARG A 253 -23.74 -9.23 -3.27
N ALA A 254 -23.69 -7.90 -3.43
CA ALA A 254 -24.81 -7.11 -3.94
C ALA A 254 -25.20 -7.47 -5.39
N CYS A 255 -24.25 -7.84 -6.25
CA CYS A 255 -24.57 -8.34 -7.59
C CYS A 255 -25.23 -9.73 -7.59
N ILE A 256 -24.85 -10.61 -6.66
CA ILE A 256 -25.43 -11.97 -6.56
C ILE A 256 -26.80 -11.94 -5.86
N TRP A 257 -26.93 -11.12 -4.81
CA TRP A 257 -28.09 -11.05 -3.92
C TRP A 257 -28.56 -9.60 -3.70
N PRO A 258 -29.06 -8.91 -4.73
CA PRO A 258 -29.29 -7.46 -4.68
C PRO A 258 -30.28 -7.02 -3.60
N ARG A 259 -31.34 -7.80 -3.36
CA ARG A 259 -32.33 -7.47 -2.33
C ARG A 259 -31.77 -7.58 -0.92
N GLN A 260 -30.88 -8.53 -0.67
CA GLN A 260 -30.32 -8.79 0.65
C GLN A 260 -28.99 -8.10 0.92
N CYS A 261 -28.25 -7.68 -0.12
CA CYS A 261 -26.87 -7.22 0.02
C CYS A 261 -26.61 -5.83 -0.55
N ALA A 262 -27.51 -5.22 -1.35
CA ALA A 262 -27.28 -3.87 -1.86
C ALA A 262 -27.22 -2.81 -0.74
N PRO A 263 -28.11 -2.79 0.27
CA PRO A 263 -27.97 -1.88 1.41
C PRO A 263 -26.65 -2.07 2.17
N GLN A 264 -26.21 -3.32 2.31
CA GLN A 264 -24.96 -3.67 2.99
C GLN A 264 -23.75 -3.19 2.19
N PHE A 265 -23.79 -3.22 0.85
CA PHE A 265 -22.74 -2.63 0.02
C PHE A 265 -22.57 -1.14 0.33
N PHE A 266 -23.65 -0.35 0.30
CA PHE A 266 -23.57 1.08 0.62
C PHE A 266 -23.10 1.33 2.05
N ALA A 267 -23.55 0.51 3.01
CA ALA A 267 -23.08 0.60 4.40
C ALA A 267 -21.58 0.30 4.52
N VAL A 268 -21.08 -0.77 3.90
CA VAL A 268 -19.65 -1.14 3.90
C VAL A 268 -18.83 -0.05 3.21
N PHE A 269 -19.27 0.44 2.05
CA PHE A 269 -18.59 1.53 1.34
C PHE A 269 -18.47 2.78 2.22
N GLY A 270 -19.58 3.23 2.82
CA GLY A 270 -19.58 4.39 3.71
C GLY A 270 -18.71 4.22 4.95
N VAL A 271 -18.75 3.05 5.59
CA VAL A 271 -17.92 2.75 6.76
C VAL A 271 -16.43 2.70 6.39
N VAL A 272 -16.08 2.09 5.25
CA VAL A 272 -14.69 2.04 4.79
C VAL A 272 -14.16 3.44 4.45
N VAL A 273 -14.94 4.27 3.76
CA VAL A 273 -14.59 5.67 3.50
C VAL A 273 -14.36 6.43 4.81
N LEU A 274 -15.25 6.27 5.80
CA LEU A 274 -15.09 6.91 7.10
C LEU A 274 -13.84 6.40 7.84
N ALA A 275 -13.61 5.08 7.83
CA ALA A 275 -12.44 4.48 8.47
C ALA A 275 -11.13 4.99 7.84
N HIS A 276 -11.06 5.03 6.50
CA HIS A 276 -9.94 5.61 5.77
C HIS A 276 -9.73 7.09 6.16
N ALA A 277 -10.79 7.88 6.14
CA ALA A 277 -10.71 9.30 6.49
C ALA A 277 -10.21 9.51 7.91
N LEU A 278 -10.74 8.77 8.88
CA LEU A 278 -10.34 8.87 10.28
C LEU A 278 -8.90 8.38 10.48
N TYR A 279 -8.48 7.29 9.81
CA TYR A 279 -7.10 6.82 9.81
C TYR A 279 -6.12 7.94 9.41
N ASN A 280 -6.41 8.67 8.32
CA ASN A 280 -5.60 9.81 7.87
C ASN A 280 -5.75 11.03 8.79
N SER A 281 -6.96 11.30 9.31
CA SER A 281 -7.23 12.46 10.16
C SER A 281 -6.44 12.43 11.46
N PHE A 282 -6.43 11.28 12.15
CA PHE A 282 -5.67 11.13 13.40
C PHE A 282 -4.15 11.13 13.18
N ALA A 283 -3.69 10.89 11.95
CA ALA A 283 -2.27 10.96 11.60
C ALA A 283 -1.84 12.35 11.09
N GLY A 284 -2.76 13.13 10.50
CA GLY A 284 -2.41 14.32 9.72
C GLY A 284 -3.02 15.65 10.18
N ILE A 285 -4.06 15.66 11.03
CA ILE A 285 -4.69 16.90 11.51
C ILE A 285 -4.09 17.29 12.86
N PRO A 286 -3.50 18.51 13.00
CA PRO A 286 -2.87 18.94 14.26
C PRO A 286 -3.80 18.88 15.48
N ALA A 287 -5.08 19.23 15.31
CA ALA A 287 -6.08 19.18 16.38
C ALA A 287 -6.36 17.76 16.92
N LEU A 288 -5.93 16.70 16.22
CA LEU A 288 -6.09 15.30 16.62
C LEU A 288 -4.77 14.63 17.00
N ALA A 289 -3.66 15.35 17.04
CA ALA A 289 -2.32 14.79 17.26
C ALA A 289 -2.20 14.00 18.59
N ASP A 290 -2.81 14.51 19.66
CA ASP A 290 -2.85 13.85 20.98
C ASP A 290 -3.60 12.51 20.97
N TYR A 291 -4.39 12.26 19.93
CA TYR A 291 -5.17 11.05 19.71
C TYR A 291 -4.63 10.19 18.57
N SER A 292 -3.37 10.40 18.15
CA SER A 292 -2.74 9.67 17.03
C SER A 292 -2.77 8.15 17.19
N ILE A 293 -2.85 7.62 18.42
CA ILE A 293 -3.05 6.19 18.72
C ILE A 293 -4.33 5.60 18.10
N VAL A 294 -5.32 6.42 17.77
CA VAL A 294 -6.56 5.96 17.12
C VAL A 294 -6.31 5.50 15.69
N SER A 295 -5.35 6.10 14.97
CA SER A 295 -4.98 5.68 13.61
C SER A 295 -4.56 4.21 13.52
N PRO A 296 -3.57 3.71 14.31
CA PRO A 296 -3.22 2.29 14.30
C PRO A 296 -4.36 1.40 14.82
N LEU A 297 -5.24 1.87 15.72
CA LEU A 297 -6.41 1.09 16.13
C LEU A 297 -7.39 0.86 14.96
N ILE A 298 -7.70 1.91 14.19
CA ILE A 298 -8.54 1.79 13.00
C ILE A 298 -7.91 0.82 12.00
N PHE A 299 -6.60 0.94 11.77
CA PHE A 299 -5.85 0.01 10.93
C PHE A 299 -6.00 -1.44 11.41
N ILE A 300 -5.79 -1.71 12.70
CA ILE A 300 -5.95 -3.04 13.30
C ILE A 300 -7.35 -3.60 13.02
N PHE A 301 -8.40 -2.81 13.19
CA PHE A 301 -9.78 -3.23 12.93
C PHE A 301 -10.03 -3.55 11.44
N LEU A 302 -9.51 -2.73 10.53
CA LEU A 302 -9.62 -2.96 9.08
C LEU A 302 -8.93 -4.27 8.67
N ILE A 303 -7.70 -4.49 9.13
CA ILE A 303 -6.96 -5.71 8.86
C ILE A 303 -7.65 -6.93 9.47
N TYR A 304 -8.11 -6.83 10.72
CA TYR A 304 -8.87 -7.91 11.36
C TYR A 304 -10.12 -8.27 10.57
N GLN A 305 -10.90 -7.27 10.14
CA GLN A 305 -12.12 -7.48 9.35
C GLN A 305 -11.80 -8.10 7.98
N PHE A 306 -10.73 -7.68 7.30
CA PHE A 306 -10.27 -8.30 6.06
C PHE A 306 -9.92 -9.78 6.26
N PHE A 307 -9.10 -10.12 7.26
CA PHE A 307 -8.77 -11.52 7.57
C PHE A 307 -9.96 -12.34 8.06
N ARG A 308 -10.98 -11.70 8.65
CA ARG A 308 -12.25 -12.35 9.02
C ARG A 308 -13.02 -12.81 7.78
N GLU A 309 -13.05 -12.02 6.71
CA GLU A 309 -13.68 -12.40 5.44
C GLU A 309 -12.80 -13.37 4.64
N LEU A 310 -11.47 -13.25 4.73
CA LEU A 310 -10.53 -14.12 4.01
C LEU A 310 -10.59 -15.57 4.50
N ARG A 311 -10.52 -15.78 5.83
CA ARG A 311 -10.32 -17.12 6.43
C ARG A 311 -11.40 -18.15 6.06
N PRO A 312 -12.71 -17.86 6.17
CA PRO A 312 -13.76 -18.83 5.82
C PRO A 312 -13.82 -19.17 4.32
N ASN A 313 -13.32 -18.27 3.47
CA ASN A 313 -13.33 -18.40 2.02
C ASN A 313 -12.14 -19.19 1.47
N GLN A 314 -11.12 -19.45 2.28
CA GLN A 314 -9.97 -20.26 1.90
C GLN A 314 -10.24 -21.75 2.15
N ALA A 315 -9.90 -22.59 1.19
CA ALA A 315 -9.89 -24.04 1.40
C ALA A 315 -8.76 -24.43 2.36
N LEU A 316 -8.94 -25.55 3.08
CA LEU A 316 -7.89 -26.18 3.90
C LEU A 316 -6.81 -26.80 3.01
N ARG A 317 -6.01 -25.97 2.34
CA ARG A 317 -4.91 -26.41 1.48
C ARG A 317 -3.58 -26.10 2.15
N VAL A 318 -2.69 -27.09 2.19
CA VAL A 318 -1.33 -26.90 2.67
C VAL A 318 -0.45 -26.43 1.51
N ASP A 319 -0.15 -25.15 1.50
CA ASP A 319 0.76 -24.56 0.51
C ASP A 319 2.20 -25.05 0.70
N THR A 320 2.94 -25.11 -0.41
CA THR A 320 4.35 -25.56 -0.45
C THR A 320 5.25 -24.64 0.39
N ILE A 321 5.00 -23.34 0.32
CA ILE A 321 5.63 -22.30 1.13
C ILE A 321 4.52 -21.76 2.03
N SER A 322 4.80 -21.50 3.30
CA SER A 322 3.81 -20.92 4.21
C SER A 322 3.58 -19.44 3.89
N LEU A 323 2.37 -18.94 4.14
CA LEU A 323 2.06 -17.50 4.02
C LEU A 323 2.99 -16.68 4.91
N THR A 324 3.29 -17.21 6.09
CA THR A 324 4.22 -16.62 7.05
C THR A 324 5.65 -16.50 6.51
N ALA A 325 6.16 -17.53 5.83
CA ALA A 325 7.48 -17.45 5.21
C ALA A 325 7.51 -16.41 4.09
N ASN A 326 6.47 -16.36 3.27
CA ASN A 326 6.34 -15.37 2.20
C ASN A 326 6.32 -13.94 2.78
N PHE A 327 5.53 -13.70 3.81
CA PHE A 327 5.47 -12.40 4.50
C PHE A 327 6.80 -11.98 5.11
N LEU A 328 7.46 -12.85 5.87
CA LEU A 328 8.77 -12.55 6.47
C LEU A 328 9.86 -12.35 5.43
N PHE A 329 9.85 -13.12 4.34
CA PHE A 329 10.73 -12.91 3.20
C PHE A 329 10.52 -11.52 2.60
N CYS A 330 9.27 -11.13 2.38
CA CYS A 330 8.90 -9.83 1.84
C CYS A 330 9.36 -8.66 2.74
N VAL A 331 9.01 -8.70 4.02
CA VAL A 331 9.38 -7.66 5.01
C VAL A 331 10.90 -7.49 5.07
N SER A 332 11.64 -8.59 5.22
CA SER A 332 13.10 -8.54 5.31
C SER A 332 13.76 -8.08 4.00
N THR A 333 13.20 -8.45 2.84
CA THR A 333 13.71 -8.02 1.54
C THR A 333 13.49 -6.52 1.34
N VAL A 334 12.32 -5.99 1.68
CA VAL A 334 12.06 -4.54 1.61
C VAL A 334 12.93 -3.78 2.60
N ALA A 335 13.11 -4.29 3.82
CA ALA A 335 14.00 -3.67 4.81
C ALA A 335 15.45 -3.59 4.30
N ALA A 336 15.96 -4.70 3.75
CA ALA A 336 17.29 -4.75 3.15
C ALA A 336 17.42 -3.78 1.96
N ALA A 337 16.45 -3.76 1.04
CA ALA A 337 16.46 -2.86 -0.11
C ALA A 337 16.39 -1.38 0.31
N THR A 338 15.58 -1.07 1.33
CA THR A 338 15.46 0.28 1.90
C THR A 338 16.79 0.72 2.52
N PHE A 339 17.45 -0.15 3.29
CA PHE A 339 18.76 0.17 3.86
C PHE A 339 19.81 0.44 2.78
N ILE A 340 19.87 -0.40 1.73
CA ILE A 340 20.78 -0.19 0.60
C ILE A 340 20.52 1.16 -0.08
N TYR A 341 19.26 1.48 -0.35
CA TYR A 341 18.87 2.76 -0.94
C TYR A 341 19.25 3.95 -0.06
N LEU A 342 18.99 3.87 1.25
CA LEU A 342 19.35 4.92 2.19
C LEU A 342 20.88 5.09 2.32
N CYS A 343 21.64 3.99 2.34
CA CYS A 343 23.11 4.06 2.32
C CYS A 343 23.63 4.80 1.09
N ALA A 344 23.05 4.53 -0.08
CA ALA A 344 23.38 5.24 -1.30
C ALA A 344 23.03 6.74 -1.21
N SER A 345 21.88 7.06 -0.61
CA SER A 345 21.30 8.41 -0.59
C SER A 345 21.96 9.33 0.43
N VAL A 346 22.02 8.89 1.69
CA VAL A 346 22.38 9.72 2.87
C VAL A 346 23.54 9.13 3.70
N GLY A 347 24.05 7.97 3.29
CA GLY A 347 25.10 7.25 3.99
C GLY A 347 24.61 6.32 5.11
N TRP A 348 25.46 5.35 5.50
CA TRP A 348 25.04 4.21 6.32
C TRP A 348 24.61 4.56 7.75
N ARG A 349 25.17 5.62 8.34
CA ARG A 349 24.86 6.04 9.72
C ARG A 349 23.42 6.54 9.81
N LEU A 350 23.09 7.54 9.00
CA LEU A 350 21.75 8.10 8.91
C LEU A 350 20.73 7.06 8.41
N ALA A 351 21.14 6.16 7.50
CA ALA A 351 20.32 5.03 7.10
C ALA A 351 19.97 4.11 8.28
N GLY A 352 20.94 3.82 9.15
CA GLY A 352 20.72 3.03 10.36
C GLY A 352 19.76 3.71 11.34
N ASP A 353 19.99 4.99 11.62
CA ASP A 353 19.15 5.77 12.53
C ASP A 353 17.70 5.86 12.04
N ALA A 354 17.50 6.11 10.74
CA ALA A 354 16.18 6.18 10.12
C ALA A 354 15.40 4.86 10.27
N LEU A 355 16.04 3.71 10.06
CA LEU A 355 15.37 2.40 10.20
C LEU A 355 15.15 2.01 11.67
N ILE A 356 16.05 2.39 12.58
CA ILE A 356 15.89 2.12 14.02
C ILE A 356 14.70 2.91 14.58
N ALA A 357 14.46 4.13 14.12
CA ALA A 357 13.34 4.94 14.59
C ALA A 357 11.97 4.26 14.38
N GLY A 358 11.79 3.51 13.30
CA GLY A 358 10.55 2.80 12.98
C GLY A 358 10.40 1.41 13.60
N ILE A 359 11.48 0.84 14.17
CA ILE A 359 11.56 -0.60 14.46
C ILE A 359 10.47 -1.10 15.42
N VAL A 360 10.11 -0.31 16.42
CA VAL A 360 9.11 -0.71 17.42
C VAL A 360 7.73 -0.80 16.78
N THR A 361 7.30 0.25 16.08
CA THR A 361 6.01 0.30 15.39
C THR A 361 5.90 -0.80 14.35
N GLU A 362 6.94 -0.98 13.53
CA GLU A 362 6.99 -2.01 12.50
C GLU A 362 6.98 -3.42 13.09
N SER A 363 7.69 -3.66 14.20
CA SER A 363 7.68 -4.95 14.89
C SER A 363 6.29 -5.32 15.42
N ILE A 364 5.54 -4.34 15.94
CA ILE A 364 4.15 -4.54 16.38
C ILE A 364 3.27 -4.91 15.17
N MET A 365 3.46 -4.24 14.02
CA MET A 365 2.71 -4.56 12.80
C MET A 365 3.05 -5.96 12.27
N VAL A 366 4.34 -6.34 12.25
CA VAL A 366 4.77 -7.70 11.90
C VAL A 366 4.11 -8.71 12.82
N TYR A 367 4.14 -8.49 14.14
CA TYR A 367 3.48 -9.36 15.10
C TYR A 367 1.98 -9.51 14.82
N LEU A 368 1.29 -8.41 14.52
CA LEU A 368 -0.13 -8.42 14.18
C LEU A 368 -0.43 -9.29 12.96
N PHE A 369 0.34 -9.12 11.88
CA PHE A 369 0.14 -9.94 10.68
C PHE A 369 0.43 -11.43 10.95
N LEU A 370 1.51 -11.74 11.67
CA LEU A 370 1.83 -13.12 12.05
C LEU A 370 0.75 -13.78 12.91
N ARG A 371 0.04 -13.00 13.73
CA ARG A 371 -1.09 -13.45 14.54
C ARG A 371 -2.35 -13.69 13.71
N GLU A 372 -2.66 -12.77 12.78
CA GLU A 372 -3.92 -12.82 12.04
C GLU A 372 -3.89 -13.75 10.82
N MET A 373 -2.69 -14.03 10.27
CA MET A 373 -2.53 -14.95 9.15
C MET A 373 -3.14 -16.34 9.45
N PRO A 374 -3.70 -17.01 8.43
CA PRO A 374 -4.35 -18.32 8.59
C PRO A 374 -3.42 -19.39 9.20
N GLU A 375 -2.12 -19.32 8.89
CA GLU A 375 -1.08 -20.22 9.41
C GLU A 375 -0.42 -19.60 10.65
N ARG A 376 -1.15 -19.59 11.76
CA ARG A 376 -0.69 -18.96 13.01
C ARG A 376 0.60 -19.62 13.51
N MET A 377 1.67 -18.83 13.62
CA MET A 377 2.88 -19.23 14.35
C MET A 377 2.83 -18.85 15.83
N VAL A 378 1.98 -17.88 16.18
CA VAL A 378 1.78 -17.40 17.53
C VAL A 378 0.54 -18.08 18.09
N GLY A 379 0.71 -18.88 19.15
CA GLY A 379 -0.41 -19.46 19.90
C GLY A 379 -1.21 -18.38 20.63
N VAL A 380 -2.50 -18.66 20.90
CA VAL A 380 -3.37 -17.79 21.71
C VAL A 380 -3.04 -17.96 23.19
#